data_AF-A0A383VHC1-F1
#
_entry.id   AF-A0A383VHC1-F1
#
_cell.length_a   1.000
_cell.length_b   1.000
_cell.length_c   1.000
_cell.angle_alpha   90.00
_cell.angle_beta   90.00
_cell.angle_gamma   90.00
#
_symmetry.space_group_name_H-M   'P 1'
#
loop_
_entity.id
_entity.type
_entity.pdbx_description
1 polymer ?
#
loop_
_entity_poly.entity_id
_entity_poly.type
_entity_poly.pdbx_seq_one_letter_code
_entity_poly.pdbx_strand_id
1 'polypeptide(L)'
;MIRHGLQRFVCSHGASWPLSAALPHTPRRRTCHGRRHAVEETASFTTGAAQTHATPSHAATSTPSSTYSSTLQQQQQRQQPQQQQQQQQEPALEQALYVVGTPIGNLEDISFRALRILRGASLILAEDTRHTRKLLEHFSIRTPTMSCHQHNERQRQELVLRRLQAGESIALVSDAGMPAISDPGTQLVAAAVAAGCKVVPVPGPCAAITALAACGLPTDSFHFVGFLPPKSHGRCQALQQLASISATLVFYAPPHGLGPILADMVAVLGGSRRAVVARELTKLHEEFYRGPLADVLGEFGPSGRRNGVVKGEVVLLLEGCTADPNALLLAAAAVASSSDISTAGASASSAAASTAAAAAVPYAADTAAASTPADVDQALRQLLRQQLAAGVSVSASSKQLAKQFSLPRGRVYKLALALEQGRKAQQQQQQQQ
;
A
#
# COMPACT_ATOMS: atom_id res chain seq x y z
N MET A 1 14.68 8.40 -10.34
CA MET A 1 15.98 7.70 -10.41
C MET A 1 15.77 6.23 -10.80
N ILE A 2 15.23 5.99 -11.99
CA ILE A 2 15.25 4.66 -12.63
C ILE A 2 15.82 4.93 -14.02
N ARG A 3 17.13 4.73 -14.16
CA ARG A 3 17.81 4.80 -15.46
C ARG A 3 17.89 3.40 -16.01
N HIS A 4 17.41 3.26 -17.24
CA HIS A 4 17.48 2.08 -18.09
C HIS A 4 18.90 1.49 -18.13
N GLY A 5 19.04 0.23 -17.75
CA GLY A 5 20.17 -0.62 -18.09
C GLY A 5 19.79 -1.55 -19.23
N LEU A 6 19.99 -1.12 -20.48
CA LEU A 6 20.13 -2.05 -21.60
C LEU A 6 21.48 -2.76 -21.43
N GLN A 7 21.48 -4.01 -20.96
CA GLN A 7 22.63 -4.88 -21.12
C GLN A 7 22.49 -5.67 -22.42
N ARG A 8 23.35 -5.30 -23.38
CA ARG A 8 23.69 -6.13 -24.54
C ARG A 8 24.46 -7.35 -24.03
N PHE A 9 23.96 -8.53 -24.38
CA PHE A 9 24.75 -9.76 -24.39
C PHE A 9 25.92 -9.60 -25.37
N VAL A 10 27.15 -9.71 -24.89
CA VAL A 10 28.31 -10.02 -25.74
C VAL A 10 29.21 -11.03 -25.02
N CYS A 11 29.42 -12.14 -25.71
CA CYS A 11 30.33 -13.23 -25.40
C CYS A 11 31.78 -12.73 -25.32
N SER A 12 32.58 -13.18 -24.36
CA SER A 12 34.03 -12.94 -24.33
C SER A 12 34.79 -14.28 -24.41
N HIS A 13 35.39 -14.53 -25.57
CA HIS A 13 36.69 -15.20 -25.67
C HIS A 13 37.75 -14.11 -25.77
N GLY A 14 38.81 -14.26 -24.98
CA GLY A 14 39.88 -13.27 -24.88
C GLY A 14 40.81 -13.27 -26.08
N ALA A 15 41.36 -12.09 -26.38
CA ALA A 15 42.74 -11.90 -26.81
C ALA A 15 43.07 -10.41 -26.70
N SER A 16 44.33 -10.17 -26.41
CA SER A 16 45.02 -8.96 -25.96
C SER A 16 45.20 -7.87 -27.03
N TRP A 17 45.68 -6.70 -26.56
CA TRP A 17 46.60 -5.70 -27.17
C TRP A 17 46.18 -4.22 -26.93
N PRO A 18 47.12 -3.25 -26.88
CA PRO A 18 47.40 -2.46 -25.66
C PRO A 18 46.96 -0.98 -25.66
N LEU A 19 47.14 -0.37 -24.47
CA LEU A 19 47.01 1.05 -24.13
C LEU A 19 47.73 2.00 -25.10
N SER A 20 47.09 3.13 -25.44
CA SER A 20 47.78 4.43 -25.49
C SER A 20 46.83 5.64 -25.45
N ALA A 21 47.32 6.65 -24.74
CA ALA A 21 47.10 8.10 -24.84
C ALA A 21 45.77 8.74 -24.36
N ALA A 22 45.98 9.73 -23.49
CA ALA A 22 45.00 10.59 -22.83
C ALA A 22 44.95 11.99 -23.46
N LEU A 23 43.91 12.74 -23.06
CA LEU A 23 43.70 14.21 -23.06
C LEU A 23 42.89 14.81 -24.26
N PRO A 24 42.27 16.00 -24.12
CA PRO A 24 41.34 16.43 -23.04
C PRO A 24 40.09 17.20 -23.57
N HIS A 25 39.21 17.55 -22.62
CA HIS A 25 37.95 18.31 -22.74
C HIS A 25 38.00 19.66 -23.48
N THR A 26 36.92 19.99 -24.21
CA THR A 26 36.30 21.35 -24.24
C THR A 26 34.77 21.26 -24.50
N PRO A 27 33.92 22.11 -23.89
CA PRO A 27 32.47 22.10 -24.09
C PRO A 27 32.02 23.20 -25.08
N ARG A 28 31.07 22.89 -25.97
CA ARG A 28 30.37 23.90 -26.79
C ARG A 28 28.90 24.02 -26.38
N ARG A 29 28.56 25.21 -25.84
CA ARG A 29 27.19 25.74 -25.73
C ARG A 29 26.60 25.93 -27.13
N ARG A 30 25.32 25.59 -27.30
CA ARG A 30 24.47 26.17 -28.37
C ARG A 30 23.15 26.61 -27.75
N THR A 31 22.94 27.93 -27.80
CA THR A 31 21.66 28.62 -27.65
C THR A 31 20.98 28.70 -29.02
N CYS A 32 19.67 28.44 -29.09
CA CYS A 32 18.83 28.89 -30.21
C CYS A 32 17.55 29.53 -29.66
N HIS A 33 17.31 30.77 -30.07
CA HIS A 33 16.08 31.53 -29.87
C HIS A 33 15.02 31.17 -30.93
N GLY A 34 13.77 31.05 -30.49
CA GLY A 34 12.62 31.83 -30.97
C GLY A 34 12.02 31.55 -32.36
N ARG A 35 10.72 31.23 -32.37
CA ARG A 35 9.68 32.12 -32.95
C ARG A 35 8.27 31.70 -32.53
N ARG A 36 7.48 32.71 -32.15
CA ARG A 36 6.06 32.68 -31.81
C ARG A 36 5.21 32.85 -33.07
N HIS A 37 3.97 32.35 -33.07
CA HIS A 37 2.84 32.97 -33.75
C HIS A 37 1.57 32.80 -32.90
N ALA A 38 0.81 33.88 -32.78
CA ALA A 38 -0.49 34.02 -32.12
C ALA A 38 -1.38 34.85 -33.06
N VAL A 39 -2.68 34.49 -33.18
CA VAL A 39 -3.85 35.31 -33.58
C VAL A 39 -5.09 34.48 -33.11
N GLU A 40 -5.94 34.87 -32.13
CA GLU A 40 -7.12 35.78 -32.18
C GLU A 40 -8.15 35.42 -33.28
N GLU A 41 -9.49 35.46 -33.17
CA GLU A 41 -10.49 35.62 -32.11
C GLU A 41 -11.89 35.38 -32.76
N THR A 42 -12.88 34.98 -31.94
CA THR A 42 -14.35 35.26 -32.02
C THR A 42 -15.29 34.78 -33.17
N ALA A 43 -16.45 34.26 -32.73
CA ALA A 43 -17.83 34.70 -33.05
C ALA A 43 -18.84 33.58 -33.38
N SER A 44 -19.85 33.51 -32.51
CA SER A 44 -21.12 32.79 -32.51
C SER A 44 -22.17 33.38 -33.46
N PHE A 45 -23.11 32.58 -33.99
CA PHE A 45 -24.58 32.73 -33.85
C PHE A 45 -25.36 31.67 -34.64
N THR A 46 -26.51 31.27 -34.09
CA THR A 46 -27.49 30.26 -34.54
C THR A 46 -28.73 30.86 -35.22
N THR A 47 -29.56 29.98 -35.81
CA THR A 47 -30.96 30.11 -36.34
C THR A 47 -31.08 30.55 -37.82
N GLY A 48 -31.96 30.05 -38.68
CA GLY A 48 -33.03 29.05 -38.62
C GLY A 48 -33.98 29.21 -39.84
N ALA A 49 -34.52 28.08 -40.33
CA ALA A 49 -35.83 27.89 -41.00
C ALA A 49 -36.12 28.22 -42.50
N ALA A 50 -36.89 27.27 -43.07
CA ALA A 50 -37.93 27.33 -44.14
C ALA A 50 -37.50 27.47 -45.61
N GLN A 51 -37.58 26.41 -46.43
CA GLN A 51 -38.73 25.87 -47.21
C GLN A 51 -39.15 26.74 -48.42
N THR A 52 -39.11 26.16 -49.63
CA THR A 52 -40.24 26.12 -50.59
C THR A 52 -39.97 25.15 -51.76
N HIS A 53 -41.04 24.52 -52.23
CA HIS A 53 -41.17 23.51 -53.28
C HIS A 53 -40.91 24.00 -54.73
N ALA A 54 -40.52 23.07 -55.62
CA ALA A 54 -41.12 22.89 -56.96
C ALA A 54 -40.56 21.65 -57.70
N THR A 55 -41.45 20.71 -58.07
CA THR A 55 -41.36 19.78 -59.22
C THR A 55 -41.75 20.54 -60.52
N PRO A 56 -41.56 20.05 -61.79
CA PRO A 56 -41.72 18.68 -62.30
C PRO A 56 -40.71 18.24 -63.42
N SER A 57 -40.39 16.94 -63.57
CA SER A 57 -40.92 15.96 -64.55
C SER A 57 -40.07 15.68 -65.82
N HIS A 58 -40.03 14.38 -66.13
CA HIS A 58 -39.78 13.66 -67.40
C HIS A 58 -38.37 13.32 -67.91
N ALA A 59 -38.21 12.00 -68.02
CA ALA A 59 -37.77 11.20 -69.17
C ALA A 59 -36.33 10.66 -69.16
N ALA A 60 -36.28 9.33 -69.19
CA ALA A 60 -35.10 8.49 -69.26
C ALA A 60 -34.57 8.36 -70.69
N THR A 61 -33.24 8.22 -70.84
CA THR A 61 -32.66 7.33 -71.85
C THR A 61 -31.30 6.81 -71.38
N SER A 62 -31.10 5.52 -71.58
CA SER A 62 -30.01 4.65 -71.14
C SER A 62 -28.80 4.68 -72.11
N THR A 63 -27.57 4.54 -71.63
CA THR A 63 -26.66 3.36 -71.74
C THR A 63 -25.18 3.87 -71.74
N PRO A 64 -24.13 3.02 -71.79
CA PRO A 64 -23.57 2.31 -70.64
C PRO A 64 -22.05 2.55 -70.47
N SER A 65 -21.53 2.53 -69.24
CA SER A 65 -20.09 2.39 -68.98
C SER A 65 -19.87 1.84 -67.58
N SER A 66 -20.01 0.52 -67.41
CA SER A 66 -19.82 -0.17 -66.12
C SER A 66 -18.76 -1.27 -66.16
N THR A 67 -17.78 -1.18 -67.07
CA THR A 67 -16.78 -2.25 -67.23
C THR A 67 -15.42 -1.94 -66.59
N TYR A 68 -15.19 -0.72 -66.08
CA TYR A 68 -13.94 -0.35 -65.40
C TYR A 68 -14.00 -0.32 -63.86
N SER A 69 -15.20 -0.36 -63.24
CA SER A 69 -15.34 -0.34 -61.77
C SER A 69 -15.34 -1.72 -61.10
N SER A 70 -15.57 -2.80 -61.86
CA SER A 70 -15.76 -4.13 -61.26
C SER A 70 -14.45 -4.78 -60.80
N THR A 71 -13.32 -4.50 -61.47
CA THR A 71 -12.05 -5.16 -61.18
C THR A 71 -11.38 -4.59 -59.92
N LEU A 72 -11.50 -3.28 -59.66
CA LEU A 72 -10.99 -2.64 -58.44
C LEU A 72 -11.88 -2.95 -57.23
N GLN A 73 -13.20 -3.03 -57.41
CA GLN A 73 -14.11 -3.48 -56.34
C GLN A 73 -13.91 -4.96 -55.97
N GLN A 74 -13.66 -5.84 -56.96
CA GLN A 74 -13.37 -7.25 -56.67
C GLN A 74 -11.98 -7.48 -56.04
N GLN A 75 -10.99 -6.61 -56.29
CA GLN A 75 -9.70 -6.69 -55.59
C GLN A 75 -9.77 -6.12 -54.17
N GLN A 76 -10.54 -5.05 -53.93
CA GLN A 76 -10.76 -4.52 -52.58
C GLN A 76 -11.63 -5.43 -51.70
N GLN A 77 -12.62 -6.12 -52.27
CA GLN A 77 -13.47 -7.07 -51.54
C GLN A 77 -12.79 -8.41 -51.23
N ARG A 78 -11.71 -8.79 -51.94
CA ARG A 78 -10.93 -10.01 -51.61
C ARG A 78 -9.92 -9.83 -50.48
N GLN A 79 -9.55 -8.59 -50.12
CA GLN A 79 -8.59 -8.33 -49.04
C GLN A 79 -9.26 -8.18 -47.66
N GLN A 80 -10.57 -7.99 -47.60
CA GLN A 80 -11.29 -7.73 -46.34
C GLN A 80 -11.70 -8.97 -45.51
N PRO A 81 -11.86 -10.21 -46.04
CA PRO A 81 -12.18 -11.36 -45.17
C PRO A 81 -10.98 -11.92 -44.40
N GLN A 82 -9.74 -11.62 -44.81
CA GLN A 82 -8.55 -12.24 -44.19
C GLN A 82 -8.06 -11.53 -42.93
N GLN A 83 -8.44 -10.26 -42.71
CA GLN A 83 -8.04 -9.51 -41.51
C GLN A 83 -8.97 -9.74 -40.29
N GLN A 84 -10.19 -10.24 -40.51
CA GLN A 84 -11.16 -10.50 -39.43
C GLN A 84 -11.10 -11.93 -38.86
N GLN A 85 -10.33 -12.84 -39.46
CA GLN A 85 -10.21 -14.24 -38.99
C GLN A 85 -8.90 -14.56 -38.26
N GLN A 86 -7.98 -13.62 -38.13
CA GLN A 86 -6.99 -13.68 -37.06
C GLN A 86 -7.64 -13.17 -35.78
N GLN A 87 -8.59 -13.92 -35.24
CA GLN A 87 -8.77 -13.93 -33.79
C GLN A 87 -7.39 -14.29 -33.24
N GLN A 88 -6.69 -13.28 -32.72
CA GLN A 88 -5.44 -13.47 -32.01
C GLN A 88 -5.74 -14.52 -30.93
N GLN A 89 -5.37 -15.78 -31.18
CA GLN A 89 -5.42 -16.80 -30.16
C GLN A 89 -4.46 -16.31 -29.09
N GLU A 90 -5.01 -15.69 -28.04
CA GLU A 90 -4.21 -15.26 -26.92
C GLU A 90 -3.44 -16.49 -26.43
N PRO A 91 -2.11 -16.37 -26.24
CA PRO A 91 -1.30 -17.51 -25.88
C PRO A 91 -1.85 -18.15 -24.61
N ALA A 92 -1.94 -19.48 -24.62
CA ALA A 92 -2.41 -20.25 -23.47
C ALA A 92 -1.64 -19.83 -22.22
N LEU A 93 -2.36 -19.63 -21.11
CA LEU A 93 -1.73 -19.25 -19.86
C LEU A 93 -0.84 -20.40 -19.36
N GLU A 94 0.32 -20.04 -18.84
CA GLU A 94 1.19 -20.98 -18.14
C GLU A 94 0.53 -21.45 -16.84
N GLN A 95 0.71 -22.72 -16.51
CA GLN A 95 0.31 -23.32 -15.23
C GLN A 95 0.85 -22.50 -14.04
N ALA A 96 -0.05 -21.81 -13.35
CA ALA A 96 0.27 -21.01 -12.17
C ALA A 96 -1.00 -20.64 -11.39
N LEU A 97 -0.79 -20.28 -10.13
CA LEU A 97 -1.74 -19.48 -9.35
C LEU A 97 -1.48 -18.00 -9.65
N TYR A 98 -2.38 -17.36 -10.39
CA TYR A 98 -2.33 -15.93 -10.67
C TYR A 98 -3.05 -15.16 -9.58
N VAL A 99 -2.37 -14.25 -8.89
CA VAL A 99 -2.99 -13.36 -7.89
C VAL A 99 -3.33 -12.05 -8.60
N VAL A 100 -4.62 -11.77 -8.79
CA VAL A 100 -5.10 -10.74 -9.70
C VAL A 100 -5.84 -9.64 -8.95
N GLY A 101 -5.30 -8.42 -9.02
CA GLY A 101 -5.98 -7.24 -8.46
C GLY A 101 -7.22 -6.86 -9.26
N THR A 102 -8.33 -6.60 -8.56
CA THR A 102 -9.61 -6.12 -9.12
C THR A 102 -9.82 -4.63 -8.81
N PRO A 103 -10.67 -3.92 -9.57
CA PRO A 103 -11.08 -2.56 -9.25
C PRO A 103 -11.52 -2.33 -7.80
N ILE A 104 -11.25 -1.15 -7.24
CA ILE A 104 -11.70 -0.73 -5.90
C ILE A 104 -12.91 0.23 -5.92
N GLY A 105 -13.50 0.44 -7.10
CA GLY A 105 -14.65 1.33 -7.28
C GLY A 105 -14.93 1.70 -8.73
N ASN A 106 -13.89 1.93 -9.53
CA ASN A 106 -14.00 2.24 -10.96
C ASN A 106 -13.54 1.08 -11.84
N LEU A 107 -14.42 0.60 -12.73
CA LEU A 107 -14.15 -0.51 -13.63
C LEU A 107 -12.97 -0.24 -14.59
N GLU A 108 -12.67 1.03 -14.88
CA GLU A 108 -11.54 1.42 -15.73
C GLU A 108 -10.16 1.14 -15.10
N ASP A 109 -10.09 0.89 -13.79
CA ASP A 109 -8.83 0.62 -13.09
C ASP A 109 -8.32 -0.82 -13.29
N ILE A 110 -9.08 -1.68 -13.98
CA ILE A 110 -8.63 -3.04 -14.29
C ILE A 110 -7.57 -3.02 -15.40
N SER A 111 -6.46 -3.73 -15.19
CA SER A 111 -5.42 -3.80 -16.22
C SER A 111 -5.79 -4.75 -17.36
N PHE A 112 -5.31 -4.47 -18.57
CA PHE A 112 -5.45 -5.39 -19.71
C PHE A 112 -4.88 -6.78 -19.42
N ARG A 113 -3.80 -6.85 -18.62
CA ARG A 113 -3.20 -8.11 -18.20
C ARG A 113 -4.12 -8.89 -17.26
N ALA A 114 -4.82 -8.23 -16.33
CA ALA A 114 -5.82 -8.87 -15.49
C ALA A 114 -6.96 -9.45 -16.34
N LEU A 115 -7.51 -8.67 -17.29
CA LEU A 115 -8.57 -9.13 -18.20
C LEU A 115 -8.15 -10.38 -19.00
N ARG A 116 -6.95 -10.36 -19.59
CA ARG A 116 -6.41 -11.52 -20.32
C ARG A 116 -6.30 -12.77 -19.44
N ILE A 117 -5.79 -12.60 -18.21
CA ILE A 117 -5.63 -13.71 -17.27
C ILE A 117 -6.98 -14.26 -16.82
N LEU A 118 -7.94 -13.41 -16.49
CA LEU A 118 -9.28 -13.83 -16.08
C LEU A 118 -10.02 -14.57 -17.21
N ARG A 119 -9.81 -14.18 -18.48
CA ARG A 119 -10.35 -14.89 -19.66
C ARG A 119 -9.69 -16.24 -19.92
N GLY A 120 -8.38 -16.33 -19.74
CA GLY A 120 -7.60 -17.53 -20.05
C GLY A 120 -7.49 -18.55 -18.92
N ALA A 121 -7.81 -18.18 -17.68
CA ALA A 121 -7.73 -19.09 -16.54
C ALA A 121 -8.75 -20.23 -16.66
N SER A 122 -8.40 -21.41 -16.17
CA SER A 122 -9.30 -22.58 -16.09
C SER A 122 -10.34 -22.42 -14.98
N LEU A 123 -10.03 -21.63 -13.95
CA LEU A 123 -10.89 -21.35 -12.80
C LEU A 123 -10.54 -19.98 -12.20
N ILE A 124 -11.56 -19.24 -11.76
CA ILE A 124 -11.40 -18.06 -10.90
C ILE A 124 -11.85 -18.40 -9.48
N LEU A 125 -10.94 -18.29 -8.53
CA LEU A 125 -11.21 -18.31 -7.10
C LEU A 125 -11.58 -16.89 -6.67
N ALA A 126 -12.79 -16.71 -6.17
CA ALA A 126 -13.32 -15.42 -5.76
C ALA A 126 -13.76 -15.45 -4.30
N GLU A 127 -13.55 -14.36 -3.57
CA GLU A 127 -14.08 -14.18 -2.22
C GLU A 127 -15.61 -14.30 -2.21
N ASP A 128 -16.32 -13.40 -2.90
CA ASP A 128 -17.73 -13.53 -3.26
C ASP A 128 -17.91 -13.72 -4.77
N THR A 129 -18.43 -14.89 -5.17
CA THR A 129 -18.71 -15.22 -6.57
C THR A 129 -19.84 -14.37 -7.17
N ARG A 130 -20.77 -13.87 -6.35
CA ARG A 130 -21.87 -12.99 -6.77
C ARG A 130 -21.36 -11.59 -7.09
N HIS A 131 -20.42 -11.09 -6.29
CA HIS A 131 -19.75 -9.82 -6.54
C HIS A 131 -18.91 -9.93 -7.81
N THR A 132 -17.99 -10.90 -7.84
CA THR A 132 -17.07 -11.12 -8.96
C THR A 132 -17.83 -11.33 -10.27
N ARG A 133 -18.99 -12.00 -10.25
CA ARG A 133 -19.81 -12.20 -11.45
C ARG A 133 -20.17 -10.90 -12.17
N LYS A 134 -20.49 -9.81 -11.45
CA LYS A 134 -20.83 -8.52 -12.07
C LYS A 134 -19.64 -7.95 -12.86
N LEU A 135 -18.44 -8.06 -12.31
CA LEU A 135 -17.19 -7.66 -12.98
C LEU A 135 -16.97 -8.51 -14.24
N LEU A 136 -17.10 -9.83 -14.13
CA LEU A 136 -16.91 -10.75 -15.25
C LEU A 136 -17.94 -10.51 -16.36
N GLU A 137 -19.20 -10.30 -16.02
CA GLU A 137 -20.28 -9.98 -16.97
C GLU A 137 -19.99 -8.68 -17.73
N HIS A 138 -19.57 -7.61 -17.03
CA HIS A 138 -19.21 -6.34 -17.66
C HIS A 138 -18.12 -6.52 -18.72
N PHE A 139 -17.11 -7.36 -18.46
CA PHE A 139 -16.01 -7.63 -19.39
C PHE A 139 -16.21 -8.86 -20.30
N SER A 140 -17.42 -9.42 -20.31
CA SER A 140 -17.80 -10.61 -21.10
C SER A 140 -16.90 -11.83 -20.87
N ILE A 141 -16.51 -12.06 -19.62
CA ILE A 141 -15.65 -13.17 -19.18
C ILE A 141 -16.53 -14.33 -18.72
N ARG A 142 -16.33 -15.52 -19.32
CA ARG A 142 -17.15 -16.72 -19.08
C ARG A 142 -16.48 -17.78 -18.21
N THR A 143 -15.30 -17.48 -17.69
CA THR A 143 -14.50 -18.40 -16.88
C THR A 143 -15.28 -18.83 -15.63
N PRO A 144 -15.32 -20.13 -15.30
CA PRO A 144 -16.05 -20.60 -14.13
C PRO A 144 -15.44 -20.05 -12.83
N THR A 145 -16.30 -19.78 -11.85
CA THR A 145 -15.91 -19.24 -10.54
C THR A 145 -16.14 -20.25 -9.42
N MET A 146 -15.28 -20.25 -8.41
CA MET A 146 -15.45 -20.99 -7.15
C MET A 146 -15.19 -20.08 -5.96
N SER A 147 -15.98 -20.22 -4.90
CA SER A 147 -15.79 -19.40 -3.69
C SER A 147 -14.55 -19.82 -2.90
N CYS A 148 -13.73 -18.84 -2.55
CA CYS A 148 -12.53 -18.95 -1.73
C CYS A 148 -12.44 -17.72 -0.81
N HIS A 149 -12.98 -17.85 0.40
CA HIS A 149 -13.02 -16.80 1.42
C HIS A 149 -12.38 -17.29 2.73
N GLN A 150 -12.18 -16.40 3.70
CA GLN A 150 -11.39 -16.66 4.90
C GLN A 150 -11.82 -17.93 5.67
N HIS A 151 -13.12 -18.23 5.70
CA HIS A 151 -13.66 -19.40 6.39
C HIS A 151 -13.49 -20.75 5.66
N ASN A 152 -13.29 -20.76 4.34
CA ASN A 152 -13.20 -22.01 3.56
C ASN A 152 -11.85 -22.21 2.87
N GLU A 153 -10.95 -21.22 2.92
CA GLU A 153 -9.67 -21.22 2.22
C GLU A 153 -8.88 -22.53 2.47
N ARG A 154 -8.77 -22.96 3.73
CA ARG A 154 -8.10 -24.23 4.09
C ARG A 154 -8.72 -25.45 3.45
N GLN A 155 -10.05 -25.50 3.39
CA GLN A 155 -10.78 -26.62 2.77
C GLN A 155 -10.60 -26.64 1.24
N ARG A 156 -10.35 -25.47 0.63
CA ARG A 156 -10.12 -25.34 -0.81
C ARG A 156 -8.69 -25.64 -1.23
N GLN A 157 -7.71 -25.54 -0.33
CA GLN A 157 -6.29 -25.72 -0.63
C GLN A 157 -6.00 -27.02 -1.38
N GLU A 158 -6.41 -28.16 -0.85
CA GLU A 158 -6.07 -29.47 -1.45
C GLU A 158 -6.63 -29.61 -2.88
N LEU A 159 -7.87 -29.15 -3.10
CA LEU A 159 -8.49 -29.16 -4.43
C LEU A 159 -7.73 -28.25 -5.40
N VAL A 160 -7.40 -27.03 -4.97
CA VAL A 160 -6.70 -26.06 -5.82
C VAL A 160 -5.29 -26.53 -6.15
N LEU A 161 -4.55 -27.08 -5.17
CA LEU A 161 -3.21 -27.61 -5.38
C LEU A 161 -3.21 -28.77 -6.38
N ARG A 162 -4.17 -29.70 -6.28
CA ARG A 162 -4.30 -30.80 -7.25
C ARG A 162 -4.53 -30.28 -8.67
N ARG A 163 -5.41 -29.28 -8.84
CA ARG A 163 -5.67 -28.68 -10.15
C ARG A 163 -4.46 -27.94 -10.69
N LEU A 164 -3.77 -27.17 -9.85
CA LEU A 164 -2.49 -26.54 -10.21
C LEU A 164 -1.50 -27.59 -10.68
N GLN A 165 -1.27 -28.67 -9.92
CA GLN A 165 -0.35 -29.75 -10.28
C GLN A 165 -0.75 -30.49 -11.57
N ALA A 166 -2.03 -30.54 -11.89
CA ALA A 166 -2.55 -31.11 -13.14
C ALA A 166 -2.31 -30.23 -14.38
N GLY A 167 -1.65 -29.08 -14.25
CA GLY A 167 -1.35 -28.20 -15.39
C GLY A 167 -2.27 -26.99 -15.52
N GLU A 168 -3.23 -26.80 -14.61
CA GLU A 168 -4.21 -25.72 -14.76
C GLU A 168 -3.66 -24.33 -14.38
N SER A 169 -4.22 -23.32 -15.03
CA SER A 169 -4.03 -21.92 -14.69
C SER A 169 -5.21 -21.43 -13.85
N ILE A 170 -4.97 -21.01 -12.61
CA ILE A 170 -6.02 -20.61 -11.68
C ILE A 170 -5.81 -19.15 -11.28
N ALA A 171 -6.83 -18.32 -11.40
CA ALA A 171 -6.81 -16.94 -10.94
C ALA A 171 -7.43 -16.84 -9.54
N LEU A 172 -6.83 -16.03 -8.66
CA LEU A 172 -7.35 -15.65 -7.36
C LEU A 172 -7.67 -14.15 -7.38
N VAL A 173 -8.89 -13.80 -7.00
CA VAL A 173 -9.39 -12.42 -6.86
C VAL A 173 -10.06 -12.22 -5.50
N SER A 174 -10.01 -11.00 -4.98
CA SER A 174 -10.85 -10.53 -3.89
C SER A 174 -11.96 -9.65 -4.44
N ASP A 175 -12.93 -9.30 -3.59
CA ASP A 175 -14.06 -8.47 -3.97
C ASP A 175 -13.63 -7.11 -4.52
N ALA A 176 -12.54 -6.55 -3.98
CA ALA A 176 -11.95 -5.31 -4.43
C ALA A 176 -10.45 -5.24 -4.11
N GLY A 177 -9.65 -4.75 -5.05
CA GLY A 177 -8.24 -4.49 -4.82
C GLY A 177 -7.36 -5.73 -4.93
N MET A 178 -6.29 -5.79 -4.12
CA MET A 178 -5.25 -6.80 -4.25
C MET A 178 -5.50 -7.97 -3.28
N PRO A 179 -5.71 -9.20 -3.77
CA PRO A 179 -5.97 -10.37 -2.92
C PRO A 179 -4.83 -10.61 -1.93
N ALA A 180 -5.15 -11.27 -0.81
CA ALA A 180 -4.24 -11.53 0.32
C ALA A 180 -3.78 -10.30 1.12
N ILE A 181 -4.16 -9.08 0.74
CA ILE A 181 -3.85 -7.84 1.50
C ILE A 181 -5.09 -7.37 2.24
N SER A 182 -5.20 -7.76 3.51
CA SER A 182 -6.44 -7.60 4.31
C SER A 182 -7.68 -8.32 3.75
N ASP A 183 -7.45 -9.25 2.82
CA ASP A 183 -8.41 -10.09 2.12
C ASP A 183 -8.04 -11.57 2.26
N PRO A 184 -8.94 -12.53 1.96
CA PRO A 184 -8.58 -13.95 1.85
C PRO A 184 -7.53 -14.21 0.74
N GLY A 185 -6.85 -15.35 0.83
CA GLY A 185 -5.88 -15.80 -0.19
C GLY A 185 -4.47 -16.07 0.35
N THR A 186 -4.11 -15.51 1.50
CA THR A 186 -2.77 -15.66 2.08
C THR A 186 -2.40 -17.11 2.35
N GLN A 187 -3.32 -17.91 2.89
CA GLN A 187 -3.02 -19.31 3.24
C GLN A 187 -2.93 -20.16 1.98
N LEU A 188 -3.75 -19.89 0.96
CA LEU A 188 -3.71 -20.57 -0.31
C LEU A 188 -2.43 -20.26 -1.07
N VAL A 189 -2.01 -18.99 -1.13
CA VAL A 189 -0.75 -18.57 -1.75
C VAL A 189 0.42 -19.24 -1.03
N ALA A 190 0.44 -19.24 0.30
CA ALA A 190 1.48 -19.92 1.08
C ALA A 190 1.54 -21.43 0.78
N ALA A 191 0.38 -22.09 0.69
CA ALA A 191 0.30 -23.50 0.36
C ALA A 191 0.81 -23.80 -1.08
N ALA A 192 0.47 -22.95 -2.06
CA ALA A 192 0.95 -23.07 -3.43
C ALA A 192 2.48 -22.94 -3.51
N VAL A 193 3.05 -21.94 -2.83
CA VAL A 193 4.51 -21.76 -2.73
C VAL A 193 5.17 -22.98 -2.08
N ALA A 194 4.62 -23.47 -0.95
CA ALA A 194 5.15 -24.63 -0.24
C ALA A 194 5.10 -25.92 -1.10
N ALA A 195 4.10 -26.04 -1.97
CA ALA A 195 3.96 -27.16 -2.90
C ALA A 195 4.79 -27.01 -4.19
N GLY A 196 5.63 -25.97 -4.31
CA GLY A 196 6.44 -25.71 -5.50
C GLY A 196 5.63 -25.26 -6.72
N CYS A 197 4.36 -24.88 -6.54
CA CYS A 197 3.53 -24.34 -7.62
C CYS A 197 3.98 -22.91 -7.95
N LYS A 198 3.99 -22.57 -9.24
CA LYS A 198 4.27 -21.20 -9.69
C LYS A 198 3.18 -20.25 -9.19
N VAL A 199 3.57 -19.17 -8.54
CA VAL A 199 2.68 -18.07 -8.15
C VAL A 199 3.06 -16.81 -8.92
N VAL A 200 2.10 -16.21 -9.61
CA VAL A 200 2.31 -15.04 -10.47
C VAL A 200 1.47 -13.87 -9.98
N PRO A 201 2.06 -12.86 -9.30
CA PRO A 201 1.33 -11.66 -8.94
C PRO A 201 1.08 -10.79 -10.17
N VAL A 202 -0.16 -10.36 -10.37
CA VAL A 202 -0.57 -9.39 -11.39
C VAL A 202 -0.75 -8.03 -10.71
N PRO A 203 0.08 -7.03 -11.05
CA PRO A 203 -0.09 -5.68 -10.52
C PRO A 203 -1.50 -5.16 -10.81
N GLY A 204 -2.11 -4.52 -9.82
CA GLY A 204 -3.46 -4.00 -9.89
C GLY A 204 -3.77 -3.00 -8.78
N PRO A 205 -5.02 -2.51 -8.72
CA PRO A 205 -5.44 -1.52 -7.74
C PRO A 205 -5.24 -1.99 -6.29
N CYS A 206 -4.81 -1.08 -5.42
CA CYS A 206 -4.68 -1.31 -3.99
C CYS A 206 -5.00 -0.01 -3.24
N ALA A 207 -6.10 0.01 -2.48
CA ALA A 207 -6.60 1.22 -1.83
C ALA A 207 -5.54 1.89 -0.93
N ALA A 208 -4.77 1.11 -0.16
CA ALA A 208 -3.69 1.62 0.68
C ALA A 208 -2.63 2.40 -0.13
N ILE A 209 -2.16 1.83 -1.25
CA ILE A 209 -1.12 2.44 -2.09
C ILE A 209 -1.67 3.64 -2.86
N THR A 210 -2.90 3.53 -3.40
CA THR A 210 -3.58 4.65 -4.06
C THR A 210 -3.74 5.84 -3.11
N ALA A 211 -4.18 5.59 -1.87
CA ALA A 211 -4.32 6.64 -0.87
C ALA A 211 -2.97 7.27 -0.48
N LEU A 212 -1.93 6.45 -0.27
CA LEU A 212 -0.57 6.91 0.01
C LEU A 212 -0.04 7.84 -1.09
N ALA A 213 -0.23 7.48 -2.35
CA ALA A 213 0.25 8.25 -3.49
C ALA A 213 -0.33 9.68 -3.53
N ALA A 214 -1.52 9.90 -2.97
CA ALA A 214 -2.21 11.18 -2.95
C ALA A 214 -2.29 11.83 -1.56
N CYS A 215 -1.76 11.22 -0.49
CA CYS A 215 -2.03 11.68 0.87
C CYS A 215 -1.30 12.98 1.23
N GLY A 216 -0.11 13.22 0.68
CA GLY A 216 0.74 14.38 1.02
C GLY A 216 1.57 14.21 2.31
N LEU A 217 1.64 12.99 2.85
CA LEU A 217 2.58 12.60 3.92
C LEU A 217 3.85 11.97 3.32
N PRO A 218 4.95 11.84 4.09
CA PRO A 218 6.14 11.11 3.62
C PRO A 218 5.82 9.66 3.22
N THR A 219 6.33 9.23 2.08
CA THR A 219 6.10 7.89 1.52
C THR A 219 7.39 7.10 1.27
N ASP A 220 8.53 7.59 1.78
CA ASP A 220 9.81 6.88 1.76
C ASP A 220 9.77 5.61 2.62
N SER A 221 9.00 5.65 3.70
CA SER A 221 8.67 4.49 4.53
C SER A 221 7.23 4.58 5.01
N PHE A 222 6.51 3.47 4.93
CA PHE A 222 5.15 3.35 5.47
C PHE A 222 4.95 1.99 6.14
N HIS A 223 3.98 1.94 7.06
CA HIS A 223 3.58 0.76 7.78
C HIS A 223 2.09 0.52 7.55
N PHE A 224 1.76 -0.50 6.76
CA PHE A 224 0.39 -0.91 6.55
C PHE A 224 -0.10 -1.76 7.72
N VAL A 225 -1.12 -1.26 8.43
CA VAL A 225 -1.73 -1.89 9.61
C VAL A 225 -2.96 -2.71 9.21
N GLY A 226 -3.68 -2.28 8.17
CA GLY A 226 -5.00 -2.83 7.85
C GLY A 226 -6.03 -2.38 8.88
N PHE A 227 -6.85 -3.31 9.38
CA PHE A 227 -7.91 -3.01 10.35
C PHE A 227 -7.42 -3.11 11.79
N LEU A 228 -7.73 -2.09 12.59
CA LEU A 228 -7.52 -2.14 14.05
C LEU A 228 -8.54 -3.06 14.73
N PRO A 229 -8.23 -3.58 15.93
CA PRO A 229 -9.20 -4.31 16.73
C PRO A 229 -10.51 -3.52 16.92
N PRO A 230 -11.68 -4.17 16.87
CA PRO A 230 -12.96 -3.47 16.89
C PRO A 230 -13.28 -2.89 18.28
N LYS A 231 -12.77 -3.49 19.36
CA LYS A 231 -12.99 -3.03 20.74
C LYS A 231 -11.91 -2.03 21.17
N SER A 232 -12.33 -0.95 21.85
CA SER A 232 -11.44 0.15 22.26
C SER A 232 -10.20 -0.34 23.03
N HIS A 233 -10.35 -1.19 24.05
CA HIS A 233 -9.19 -1.70 24.80
C HIS A 233 -8.12 -2.35 23.90
N GLY A 234 -8.51 -3.28 23.02
CA GLY A 234 -7.58 -3.93 22.09
C GLY A 234 -7.02 -2.96 21.06
N ARG A 235 -7.82 -1.99 20.62
CA ARG A 235 -7.40 -0.94 19.68
C ARG A 235 -6.35 -0.03 20.31
N CYS A 236 -6.58 0.46 21.53
CA CYS A 236 -5.63 1.29 22.26
C CYS A 236 -4.30 0.56 22.50
N GLN A 237 -4.35 -0.73 22.85
CA GLN A 237 -3.14 -1.54 23.00
C GLN A 237 -2.36 -1.67 21.68
N ALA A 238 -3.06 -1.88 20.55
CA ALA A 238 -2.43 -1.91 19.24
C ALA A 238 -1.82 -0.54 18.87
N LEU A 239 -2.55 0.55 19.11
CA LEU A 239 -2.08 1.92 18.86
C LEU A 239 -0.83 2.29 19.67
N GLN A 240 -0.75 1.86 20.94
CA GLN A 240 0.44 2.07 21.77
C GLN A 240 1.70 1.46 21.15
N GLN A 241 1.58 0.28 20.52
CA GLN A 241 2.70 -0.36 19.82
C GLN A 241 3.13 0.39 18.54
N LEU A 242 2.25 1.21 17.98
CA LEU A 242 2.50 2.00 16.78
C LEU A 242 3.03 3.41 17.09
N ALA A 243 2.96 3.85 18.36
CA ALA A 243 3.23 5.23 18.74
C ALA A 243 4.63 5.74 18.36
N SER A 244 5.65 4.87 18.43
CA SER A 244 7.04 5.22 18.13
C SER A 244 7.45 4.99 16.67
N ILE A 245 6.58 4.46 15.81
CA ILE A 245 6.91 4.23 14.40
C ILE A 245 7.01 5.57 13.68
N SER A 246 8.16 5.85 13.07
CA SER A 246 8.44 7.07 12.29
C SER A 246 7.92 7.02 10.85
N ALA A 247 7.58 5.84 10.35
CA ALA A 247 6.99 5.63 9.03
C ALA A 247 5.50 6.04 9.02
N THR A 248 5.00 6.51 7.88
CA THR A 248 3.56 6.81 7.72
C THR A 248 2.73 5.56 7.98
N LEU A 249 1.73 5.65 8.84
CA LEU A 249 0.86 4.54 9.19
C LEU A 249 -0.38 4.54 8.29
N VAL A 250 -0.78 3.36 7.78
CA VAL A 250 -1.93 3.21 6.89
C VAL A 250 -2.91 2.21 7.46
N PHE A 251 -4.16 2.64 7.63
CA PHE A 251 -5.25 1.86 8.21
C PHE A 251 -6.42 1.78 7.24
N TYR A 252 -7.13 0.66 7.29
CA TYR A 252 -8.49 0.57 6.80
C TYR A 252 -9.46 0.77 7.95
N ALA A 253 -10.52 1.53 7.70
CA ALA A 253 -11.52 1.85 8.71
C ALA A 253 -12.93 1.58 8.16
N PRO A 254 -13.79 0.86 8.90
CA PRO A 254 -15.20 0.78 8.54
C PRO A 254 -15.84 2.17 8.70
N PRO A 255 -16.77 2.57 7.81
CA PRO A 255 -17.33 3.93 7.78
C PRO A 255 -17.97 4.32 9.12
N HIS A 256 -18.76 3.41 9.70
CA HIS A 256 -19.43 3.62 10.99
C HIS A 256 -18.47 3.54 12.20
N GLY A 257 -17.28 2.97 12.02
CA GLY A 257 -16.28 2.83 13.08
C GLY A 257 -15.22 3.94 13.09
N LEU A 258 -15.21 4.85 12.11
CA LEU A 258 -14.18 5.87 11.97
C LEU A 258 -14.08 6.79 13.19
N GLY A 259 -15.21 7.33 13.66
CA GLY A 259 -15.24 8.25 14.81
C GLY A 259 -14.62 7.68 16.09
N PRO A 260 -15.06 6.49 16.56
CA PRO A 260 -14.44 5.80 17.69
C PRO A 260 -12.95 5.48 17.50
N ILE A 261 -12.52 5.13 16.28
CA ILE A 261 -11.11 4.89 15.98
C ILE A 261 -10.30 6.18 16.15
N LEU A 262 -10.77 7.30 15.58
CA LEU A 262 -10.10 8.59 15.69
C LEU A 262 -10.01 9.06 17.15
N ALA A 263 -11.05 8.84 17.96
CA ALA A 263 -11.05 9.22 19.36
C ALA A 263 -9.95 8.48 20.15
N ASP A 264 -9.84 7.15 19.95
CA ASP A 264 -8.78 6.36 20.57
C ASP A 264 -7.39 6.73 20.04
N MET A 265 -7.27 7.07 18.75
CA MET A 265 -6.00 7.55 18.17
C MET A 265 -5.57 8.87 18.80
N VAL A 266 -6.45 9.85 18.97
CA VAL A 266 -6.11 11.11 19.64
C VAL A 266 -5.69 10.86 21.09
N ALA A 267 -6.42 9.99 21.80
CA ALA A 267 -6.12 9.65 23.19
C ALA A 267 -4.75 8.97 23.38
N VAL A 268 -4.34 8.12 22.42
CA VAL A 268 -3.11 7.33 22.53
C VAL A 268 -1.90 7.98 21.84
N LEU A 269 -2.11 8.63 20.69
CA LEU A 269 -1.04 9.11 19.80
C LEU A 269 -0.88 10.64 19.81
N GLY A 270 -1.79 11.35 20.49
CA GLY A 270 -1.86 12.80 20.52
C GLY A 270 -2.57 13.40 19.29
N GLY A 271 -3.11 14.60 19.44
CA GLY A 271 -3.96 15.25 18.42
C GLY A 271 -3.23 16.02 17.32
N SER A 272 -1.93 16.24 17.44
CA SER A 272 -1.15 17.12 16.54
C SER A 272 -0.64 16.45 15.28
N ARG A 273 -0.48 15.12 15.27
CA ARG A 273 0.02 14.36 14.11
C ARG A 273 -0.83 14.64 12.89
N ARG A 274 -0.21 14.83 11.71
CA ARG A 274 -0.97 15.01 10.48
C ARG A 274 -1.69 13.71 10.11
N ALA A 275 -2.96 13.80 9.79
CA ALA A 275 -3.81 12.69 9.41
C ALA A 275 -4.54 13.00 8.10
N VAL A 276 -4.85 11.93 7.35
CA VAL A 276 -5.57 11.99 6.08
C VAL A 276 -6.66 10.93 6.08
N VAL A 277 -7.90 11.35 5.86
CA VAL A 277 -9.04 10.46 5.61
C VAL A 277 -9.32 10.47 4.12
N ALA A 278 -9.03 9.36 3.45
CA ALA A 278 -9.34 9.13 2.04
C ALA A 278 -10.59 8.26 1.94
N ARG A 279 -11.63 8.75 1.25
CA ARG A 279 -12.94 8.11 1.18
C ARG A 279 -13.30 7.82 -0.25
N GLU A 280 -13.97 6.69 -0.46
CA GLU A 280 -14.60 6.34 -1.74
C GLU A 280 -13.63 6.49 -2.93
N LEU A 281 -12.39 6.05 -2.73
CA LEU A 281 -11.32 6.12 -3.73
C LEU A 281 -11.81 5.51 -5.05
N THR A 282 -11.52 6.19 -6.14
CA THR A 282 -11.89 5.91 -7.53
C THR A 282 -13.39 6.07 -7.85
N LYS A 283 -14.25 6.30 -6.85
CA LYS A 283 -15.71 6.41 -7.04
C LYS A 283 -16.15 7.87 -7.21
N LEU A 284 -17.44 8.06 -7.50
CA LEU A 284 -18.04 9.39 -7.74
C LEU A 284 -17.84 10.39 -6.59
N HIS A 285 -17.77 9.91 -5.34
CA HIS A 285 -17.63 10.73 -4.15
C HIS A 285 -16.22 10.65 -3.53
N GLU A 286 -15.20 10.43 -4.36
CA GLU A 286 -13.81 10.43 -3.90
C GLU A 286 -13.47 11.72 -3.16
N GLU A 287 -12.91 11.59 -1.96
CA GLU A 287 -12.58 12.72 -1.09
C GLU A 287 -11.32 12.44 -0.28
N PHE A 288 -10.48 13.48 -0.12
CA PHE A 288 -9.37 13.49 0.82
C PHE A 288 -9.51 14.65 1.80
N TYR A 289 -9.72 14.34 3.08
CA TYR A 289 -9.67 15.31 4.16
C TYR A 289 -8.32 15.24 4.87
N ARG A 290 -7.64 16.38 5.05
CA ARG A 290 -6.28 16.46 5.60
C ARG A 290 -6.22 17.47 6.73
N GLY A 291 -5.59 17.13 7.83
CA GLY A 291 -5.44 18.04 8.98
C GLY A 291 -4.64 17.42 10.11
N PRO A 292 -4.38 18.16 11.20
CA PRO A 292 -4.04 17.56 12.48
C PRO A 292 -5.09 16.53 12.89
N LEU A 293 -4.69 15.45 13.55
CA LEU A 293 -5.57 14.37 13.95
C LEU A 293 -6.74 14.85 14.83
N ALA A 294 -6.54 15.87 15.67
CA ALA A 294 -7.60 16.50 16.45
C ALA A 294 -8.68 17.17 15.56
N ASP A 295 -8.28 17.82 14.46
CA ASP A 295 -9.21 18.45 13.53
C ASP A 295 -9.98 17.39 12.73
N VAL A 296 -9.28 16.31 12.33
CA VAL A 296 -9.92 15.14 11.70
C VAL A 296 -10.95 14.51 12.64
N LEU A 297 -10.63 14.39 13.94
CA LEU A 297 -11.60 13.97 14.96
C LEU A 297 -12.74 14.98 15.09
N GLY A 298 -12.47 16.29 15.01
CA GLY A 298 -13.50 17.33 15.02
C GLY A 298 -14.46 17.24 13.83
N GLU A 299 -14.01 16.73 12.68
CA GLU A 299 -14.87 16.55 11.49
C GLU A 299 -15.67 15.24 11.53
N PHE A 300 -15.01 14.12 11.85
CA PHE A 300 -15.55 12.76 11.69
C PHE A 300 -15.85 12.03 13.01
N GLY A 301 -15.47 12.60 14.14
CA GLY A 301 -15.65 12.03 15.48
C GLY A 301 -17.09 12.07 15.98
N PRO A 302 -17.36 11.56 17.20
CA PRO A 302 -18.71 11.47 17.76
C PRO A 302 -19.47 12.80 17.85
N SER A 303 -18.75 13.92 17.96
CA SER A 303 -19.32 15.28 18.01
C SER A 303 -19.12 16.06 16.71
N GLY A 304 -18.55 15.43 15.68
CA GLY A 304 -18.19 16.07 14.43
C GLY A 304 -19.36 16.21 13.45
N ARG A 305 -19.23 17.16 12.51
CA ARG A 305 -20.27 17.47 11.52
C ARG A 305 -20.67 16.28 10.64
N ARG A 306 -19.74 15.32 10.44
CA ARG A 306 -19.95 14.15 9.57
C ARG A 306 -20.15 12.86 10.35
N ASN A 307 -20.33 12.92 11.67
CA ASN A 307 -20.55 11.75 12.49
C ASN A 307 -21.74 10.93 11.99
N GLY A 308 -21.58 9.61 11.84
CA GLY A 308 -22.66 8.71 11.40
C GLY A 308 -23.13 8.92 9.95
N VAL A 309 -22.65 9.97 9.26
CA VAL A 309 -22.97 10.28 7.85
C VAL A 309 -21.91 9.69 6.91
N VAL A 310 -20.74 9.33 7.42
CA VAL A 310 -19.71 8.63 6.64
C VAL A 310 -20.29 7.34 6.11
N LYS A 311 -20.37 7.25 4.78
CA LYS A 311 -20.69 6.05 4.02
C LYS A 311 -19.48 5.66 3.18
N GLY A 312 -19.49 4.42 2.75
CA GLY A 312 -18.49 3.88 1.83
C GLY A 312 -17.22 3.37 2.52
N GLU A 313 -16.16 3.25 1.75
CA GLU A 313 -14.88 2.70 2.18
C GLU A 313 -13.91 3.83 2.56
N VAL A 314 -13.09 3.58 3.58
CA VAL A 314 -12.19 4.59 4.15
C VAL A 314 -10.78 4.02 4.34
N VAL A 315 -9.80 4.76 3.83
CA VAL A 315 -8.38 4.60 4.17
C VAL A 315 -7.96 5.78 5.04
N LEU A 316 -7.46 5.50 6.24
CA LEU A 316 -6.93 6.50 7.16
C LEU A 316 -5.41 6.42 7.15
N LEU A 317 -4.74 7.55 6.90
CA LEU A 317 -3.30 7.68 6.95
C LEU A 317 -2.91 8.60 8.09
N LEU A 318 -1.85 8.26 8.81
CA LEU A 318 -1.33 9.03 9.92
C LEU A 318 0.17 9.21 9.76
N GLU A 319 0.63 10.44 9.96
CA GLU A 319 2.05 10.77 9.99
C GLU A 319 2.76 9.96 11.08
N GLY A 320 3.95 9.48 10.73
CA GLY A 320 4.81 8.79 11.68
C GLY A 320 5.26 9.70 12.83
N CYS A 321 5.84 9.09 13.86
CA CYS A 321 6.43 9.82 14.97
C CYS A 321 7.60 10.69 14.48
N THR A 322 7.51 12.00 14.67
CA THR A 322 8.55 12.98 14.34
C THR A 322 9.42 13.36 15.54
N ALA A 323 9.13 12.82 16.72
CA ALA A 323 9.90 13.10 17.93
C ALA A 323 11.33 12.53 17.80
N ASP A 324 12.32 13.30 18.27
CA ASP A 324 13.70 12.84 18.38
C ASP A 324 13.75 11.54 19.21
N PRO A 325 14.33 10.45 18.69
CA PRO A 325 14.49 9.21 19.45
C PRO A 325 15.16 9.40 20.81
N ASN A 326 16.07 10.37 20.94
CA ASN A 326 16.68 10.70 22.23
C ASN A 326 15.67 11.38 23.16
N ALA A 327 14.88 12.34 22.67
CA ALA A 327 13.81 12.95 23.46
C ALA A 327 12.78 11.92 23.94
N LEU A 328 12.41 10.95 23.08
CA LEU A 328 11.55 9.84 23.46
C LEU A 328 12.16 8.97 24.56
N LEU A 329 13.46 8.68 24.48
CA LEU A 329 14.19 7.91 25.49
C LEU A 329 14.25 8.64 26.83
N LEU A 330 14.59 9.93 26.82
CA LEU A 330 14.65 10.76 28.02
C LEU A 330 13.27 10.83 28.69
N ALA A 331 12.21 11.08 27.91
CA ALA A 331 10.86 11.16 28.44
C ALA A 331 10.40 9.81 29.00
N ALA A 332 10.72 8.70 28.33
CA ALA A 332 10.44 7.36 28.83
C ALA A 332 11.12 7.08 30.18
N ALA A 333 12.39 7.46 30.34
CA ALA A 333 13.11 7.32 31.60
C ALA A 333 12.52 8.20 32.71
N ALA A 334 12.15 9.45 32.40
CA ALA A 334 11.53 10.37 33.35
C ALA A 334 10.20 9.83 33.91
N VAL A 335 9.34 9.31 33.02
CA VAL A 335 8.08 8.67 33.41
C VAL A 335 8.35 7.46 34.30
N ALA A 336 9.34 6.64 33.94
CA ALA A 336 9.66 5.46 34.72
C ALA A 336 10.25 5.78 36.11
N SER A 337 10.82 6.97 36.31
CA SER A 337 11.20 7.49 37.64
C SER A 337 9.98 7.87 38.49
N SER A 338 8.90 8.33 37.85
CA SER A 338 7.71 8.83 38.55
C SER A 338 6.76 7.72 39.04
N SER A 339 6.89 6.51 38.48
CA SER A 339 6.05 5.36 38.82
C SER A 339 6.45 4.60 40.10
N ASP A 340 7.44 5.08 40.86
CA ASP A 340 7.93 4.41 42.08
C ASP A 340 7.15 4.76 43.38
N ILE A 341 5.90 5.25 43.28
CA ILE A 341 4.97 5.35 44.43
C ILE A 341 3.70 4.52 44.16
N SER A 342 3.82 3.20 44.23
CA SER A 342 2.83 2.28 44.86
C SER A 342 3.26 0.83 44.64
N THR A 343 4.03 0.32 45.59
CA THR A 343 4.29 -1.12 45.71
C THR A 343 3.06 -1.84 46.24
N ALA A 344 2.27 -2.44 45.36
CA ALA A 344 1.46 -3.62 45.69
C ALA A 344 1.08 -4.38 44.41
N GLY A 345 1.87 -5.41 44.09
CA GLY A 345 1.50 -6.55 43.25
C GLY A 345 0.98 -6.26 41.84
N ALA A 346 1.87 -6.22 40.84
CA ALA A 346 1.46 -6.35 39.44
C ALA A 346 2.44 -7.23 38.66
N SER A 347 1.87 -8.24 37.99
CA SER A 347 2.53 -9.21 37.12
C SER A 347 3.04 -8.58 35.83
N ALA A 348 3.61 -9.39 34.93
CA ALA A 348 4.29 -9.05 33.67
C ALA A 348 3.51 -8.15 32.65
N SER A 349 2.35 -7.60 33.01
CA SER A 349 1.63 -6.56 32.25
C SER A 349 2.12 -5.13 32.52
N SER A 350 2.93 -4.89 33.57
CA SER A 350 3.40 -3.54 33.93
C SER A 350 4.46 -2.95 32.99
N ALA A 351 5.20 -3.78 32.25
CA ALA A 351 6.16 -3.32 31.25
C ALA A 351 5.48 -2.68 30.02
N ALA A 352 4.27 -3.12 29.67
CA ALA A 352 3.47 -2.48 28.63
C ALA A 352 2.84 -1.16 29.13
N ALA A 353 2.51 -1.08 30.43
CA ALA A 353 1.97 0.14 31.06
C ALA A 353 3.03 1.26 31.18
N SER A 354 4.28 0.94 31.51
CA SER A 354 5.38 1.93 31.47
C SER A 354 5.69 2.39 30.03
N THR A 355 5.49 1.50 29.04
CA THR A 355 5.60 1.84 27.62
C THR A 355 4.48 2.79 27.18
N ALA A 356 3.27 2.65 27.72
CA ALA A 356 2.14 3.53 27.44
C ALA A 356 2.31 4.93 28.07
N ALA A 357 2.88 5.02 29.27
CA ALA A 357 3.11 6.31 29.93
C ALA A 357 4.26 7.10 29.26
N ALA A 358 5.26 6.41 28.70
CA ALA A 358 6.29 7.01 27.84
C ALA A 358 5.77 7.41 26.44
N ALA A 359 4.76 6.72 25.93
CA ALA A 359 4.09 7.04 24.66
C ALA A 359 3.01 8.15 24.81
N ALA A 360 2.52 8.36 26.03
CA ALA A 360 1.61 9.44 26.41
C ALA A 360 2.35 10.78 26.67
N VAL A 361 3.65 10.84 26.40
CA VAL A 361 4.36 12.12 26.32
C VAL A 361 3.67 12.91 25.22
N PRO A 362 3.06 14.06 25.54
CA PRO A 362 2.44 14.90 24.53
C PRO A 362 3.43 15.07 23.39
N TYR A 363 2.94 15.12 22.16
CA TYR A 363 3.63 15.81 21.09
C TYR A 363 3.81 17.27 21.57
N ALA A 364 4.85 17.50 22.36
CA ALA A 364 5.31 18.80 22.74
C ALA A 364 6.01 19.29 21.48
N ALA A 365 5.27 20.09 20.71
CA ALA A 365 5.86 21.03 19.80
C ALA A 365 7.01 21.74 20.53
N ASP A 366 8.16 21.83 19.87
CA ASP A 366 9.28 22.72 20.19
C ASP A 366 9.66 22.84 21.67
N THR A 367 10.39 21.86 22.20
CA THR A 367 11.49 22.14 23.14
C THR A 367 12.62 21.13 22.92
N ALA A 368 13.31 21.25 21.79
CA ALA A 368 14.63 20.65 21.64
C ALA A 368 15.64 21.40 22.52
N ALA A 369 15.58 21.21 23.84
CA ALA A 369 16.79 21.33 24.64
C ALA A 369 17.71 20.19 24.18
N ALA A 370 18.86 20.52 23.60
CA ALA A 370 19.80 19.52 23.10
C ALA A 370 20.19 18.55 24.23
N SER A 371 19.64 17.34 24.20
CA SER A 371 19.98 16.29 25.16
C SER A 371 21.44 15.89 24.97
N THR A 372 22.21 15.82 26.05
CA THR A 372 23.61 15.43 25.95
C THR A 372 23.72 13.92 25.76
N PRO A 373 24.77 13.40 25.11
CA PRO A 373 24.99 11.95 25.02
C PRO A 373 25.02 11.23 26.37
N ALA A 374 25.38 11.95 27.45
CA ALA A 374 25.37 11.44 28.82
C ALA A 374 23.94 11.23 29.35
N ASP A 375 23.02 12.16 29.06
CA ASP A 375 21.61 12.06 29.48
C ASP A 375 20.93 10.85 28.82
N VAL A 376 21.23 10.63 27.53
CA VAL A 376 20.75 9.48 26.75
C VAL A 376 21.24 8.16 27.35
N ASP A 377 22.54 8.07 27.68
CA ASP A 377 23.12 6.87 28.29
C ASP A 377 22.57 6.61 29.71
N GLN A 378 22.33 7.67 30.49
CA GLN A 378 21.72 7.56 31.81
C GLN A 378 20.27 7.07 31.74
N ALA A 379 19.46 7.65 30.84
CA ALA A 379 18.09 7.22 30.58
C ALA A 379 18.02 5.75 30.13
N LEU A 380 18.92 5.34 29.23
CA LEU A 380 19.00 3.96 28.76
C LEU A 380 19.35 2.98 29.89
N ARG A 381 20.33 3.34 30.74
CA ARG A 381 20.70 2.53 31.91
C ARG A 381 19.54 2.37 32.89
N GLN A 382 18.74 3.40 33.07
CA GLN A 382 17.57 3.35 33.96
C GLN A 382 16.52 2.36 33.46
N LEU A 383 16.10 2.49 32.19
CA LEU A 383 15.11 1.57 31.60
C LEU A 383 15.61 0.12 31.59
N LEU A 384 16.90 -0.08 31.30
CA LEU A 384 17.53 -1.41 31.36
C LEU A 384 17.48 -1.99 32.77
N ARG A 385 17.77 -1.20 33.82
CA ARG A 385 17.68 -1.67 35.21
C ARG A 385 16.27 -2.14 35.55
N GLN A 386 15.24 -1.40 35.16
CA GLN A 386 13.86 -1.78 35.41
C GLN A 386 13.46 -3.08 34.70
N GLN A 387 13.81 -3.24 33.42
CA GLN A 387 13.51 -4.48 32.69
C GLN A 387 14.25 -5.69 33.27
N LEU A 388 15.52 -5.53 33.65
CA LEU A 388 16.30 -6.59 34.30
C LEU A 388 15.79 -6.92 35.72
N ALA A 389 15.30 -5.92 36.46
CA ALA A 389 14.65 -6.13 37.75
C ALA A 389 13.31 -6.87 37.60
N ALA A 390 12.56 -6.60 36.54
CA ALA A 390 11.35 -7.32 36.17
C ALA A 390 11.60 -8.74 35.59
N GLY A 391 12.84 -9.20 35.55
CA GLY A 391 13.21 -10.56 35.12
C GLY A 391 13.34 -10.75 33.61
N VAL A 392 13.32 -9.67 32.81
CA VAL A 392 13.57 -9.75 31.37
C VAL A 392 15.06 -10.04 31.12
N SER A 393 15.39 -10.92 30.16
CA SER A 393 16.79 -11.25 29.86
C SER A 393 17.52 -10.11 29.16
N VAL A 394 18.84 -10.01 29.34
CA VAL A 394 19.69 -8.99 28.69
C VAL A 394 19.47 -8.91 27.17
N SER A 395 19.39 -10.06 26.50
CA SER A 395 19.18 -10.11 25.04
C SER A 395 17.80 -9.59 24.63
N ALA A 396 16.75 -9.95 25.39
CA ALA A 396 15.38 -9.52 25.13
C ALA A 396 15.21 -8.02 25.39
N SER A 397 15.68 -7.52 26.53
CA SER A 397 15.67 -6.09 26.88
C SER A 397 16.40 -5.25 25.85
N SER A 398 17.60 -5.69 25.45
CA SER A 398 18.41 -4.98 24.45
C SER A 398 17.72 -4.93 23.09
N LYS A 399 17.06 -6.01 22.67
CA LYS A 399 16.31 -6.05 21.41
C LYS A 399 15.09 -5.13 21.45
N GLN A 400 14.36 -5.12 22.57
CA GLN A 400 13.17 -4.30 22.75
C GLN A 400 13.51 -2.81 22.73
N LEU A 401 14.45 -2.35 23.59
CA LEU A 401 14.81 -0.94 23.68
C LEU A 401 15.51 -0.44 22.40
N ALA A 402 16.37 -1.25 21.78
CA ALA A 402 17.00 -0.88 20.51
C ALA A 402 15.97 -0.67 19.39
N LYS A 403 14.95 -1.54 19.32
CA LYS A 403 13.86 -1.40 18.34
C LYS A 403 12.98 -0.20 18.67
N GLN A 404 12.65 0.02 19.94
CA GLN A 404 11.73 1.05 20.40
C GLN A 404 12.26 2.46 20.16
N PHE A 405 13.55 2.69 20.43
CA PHE A 405 14.19 4.01 20.30
C PHE A 405 15.11 4.11 19.09
N SER A 406 15.00 3.18 18.12
CA SER A 406 15.82 3.16 16.90
C SER A 406 17.35 3.27 17.16
N LEU A 407 17.83 2.59 18.21
CA LEU A 407 19.24 2.62 18.63
C LEU A 407 20.02 1.39 18.11
N PRO A 408 21.34 1.49 17.89
CA PRO A 408 22.17 0.33 17.56
C PRO A 408 22.13 -0.72 18.67
N ARG A 409 21.62 -1.93 18.35
CA ARG A 409 21.47 -3.03 19.33
C ARG A 409 22.77 -3.36 20.07
N GLY A 410 23.91 -3.32 19.38
CA GLY A 410 25.21 -3.59 19.98
C GLY A 410 25.58 -2.61 21.12
N ARG A 411 25.17 -1.34 21.01
CA ARG A 411 25.38 -0.33 22.06
C ARG A 411 24.54 -0.65 23.29
N VAL A 412 23.24 -0.91 23.09
CA VAL A 412 22.30 -1.23 24.18
C VAL A 412 22.71 -2.52 24.91
N TYR A 413 23.14 -3.53 24.15
CA TYR A 413 23.57 -4.83 24.70
C TYR A 413 24.79 -4.72 25.60
N LYS A 414 25.81 -3.92 25.21
CA LYS A 414 27.00 -3.68 26.05
C LYS A 414 26.63 -3.04 27.39
N LEU A 415 25.71 -2.07 27.38
CA LEU A 415 25.23 -1.40 28.60
C LEU A 415 24.45 -2.37 29.51
N ALA A 416 23.57 -3.17 28.93
CA ALA A 416 22.77 -4.15 29.66
C ALA A 416 23.64 -5.23 30.32
N LEU A 417 24.66 -5.72 29.61
CA LEU A 417 25.61 -6.70 30.13
C LEU A 417 26.42 -6.14 31.31
N ALA A 418 26.90 -4.89 31.21
CA ALA A 418 27.64 -4.24 32.29
C ALA A 418 26.78 -4.08 33.57
N LEU A 419 25.49 -3.78 33.42
CA LEU A 419 24.55 -3.69 34.55
C LEU A 419 24.30 -5.06 35.21
N GLU A 420 24.15 -6.12 34.42
CA GLU A 420 23.96 -7.47 34.95
C GLU A 420 25.21 -7.99 35.69
N GLN A 421 26.39 -7.73 35.14
CA GLN A 421 27.67 -8.05 35.78
C GLN A 421 27.84 -7.32 37.12
N GLY A 422 27.50 -6.03 37.16
CA GLY A 422 27.52 -5.24 38.40
C GLY A 422 26.56 -5.80 39.47
N ARG A 423 25.34 -6.19 39.08
CA ARG A 423 24.38 -6.84 40.00
C ARG A 423 24.91 -8.17 40.55
N LYS A 424 25.50 -9.02 39.71
CA LYS A 424 26.10 -10.30 40.14
C LYS A 424 27.25 -10.08 41.11
N ALA A 425 28.11 -9.10 40.87
CA ALA A 425 29.20 -8.74 41.76
C ALA A 425 28.70 -8.26 43.14
N GLN A 426 27.65 -7.42 43.17
CA GLN A 426 27.04 -6.96 44.42
C GLN A 426 26.40 -8.10 45.22
N GLN A 427 25.72 -9.04 44.53
CA GLN A 427 25.14 -10.22 45.18
C GLN A 427 26.20 -11.16 45.76
N GLN A 428 27.33 -11.34 45.07
CA GLN A 428 28.46 -12.12 45.60
C GLN A 428 29.09 -11.47 46.83
N GLN A 429 29.23 -10.14 46.86
CA GLN A 429 29.74 -9.42 48.03
C GLN A 429 28.78 -9.50 49.23
N GLN A 430 27.46 -9.42 49.01
CA GLN A 430 26.46 -9.57 50.08
C GLN A 430 26.35 -11.00 50.63
N GLN A 431 26.77 -12.02 49.87
CA GLN A 431 26.83 -13.41 50.36
C GLN A 431 28.13 -13.72 51.12
N GLN A 432 29.14 -12.85 51.00
CA GLN A 432 30.44 -12.99 51.68
C GLN A 432 30.51 -12.16 52.97
N GLN A 433 29.57 -11.24 53.18
CA GLN A 433 29.32 -10.53 54.44
C GLN A 433 28.24 -11.26 55.23
#